data_AF-A0A382GVQ3-F1
#
_entry.id   AF-A0A382GVQ3-F1
#
_cell.length_a   1.000
_cell.length_b   1.000
_cell.length_c   1.000
_cell.angle_alpha   90.00
_cell.angle_beta   90.00
_cell.angle_gamma   90.00
#
_symmetry.space_group_name_H-M   'P 1'
#
loop_
_entity.id
_entity.type
_entity.pdbx_description
1 polymer ?
#
loop_
_entity_poly.entity_id
_entity_poly.type
_entity_poly.pdbx_seq_one_letter_code
_entity_poly.pdbx_strand_id
1 'polypeptide(L)'
;MNPNLFLLLLLGPILIWLGVVYVGSLFSLLLQSFFSIDEFTGLIVKEFTLKTHISLFSPSNFDIIIRTASMAFVVTIVSAVIAFPIAFYMAMYTSKKTKAIFYVAVMVPLWSSYLVRVYSWKLILAKEGILNWLLELLHIDWLLDLVLHIPVIGGG
;
A
#
# COMPACT_ATOMS: atom_id res chain seq x y z
N MET A 1 -6.22 30.44 -36.41
CA MET A 1 -5.89 29.01 -36.16
C MET A 1 -6.51 28.67 -34.81
N ASN A 2 -7.57 27.86 -34.77
CA ASN A 2 -8.38 27.68 -33.55
C ASN A 2 -7.54 26.95 -32.48
N PRO A 3 -7.26 27.58 -31.32
CA PRO A 3 -6.40 26.99 -30.29
C PRO A 3 -6.85 25.60 -29.83
N ASN A 4 -8.16 25.38 -29.75
CA ASN A 4 -8.75 24.10 -29.34
C ASN A 4 -8.50 22.97 -30.36
N LEU A 5 -8.35 23.28 -31.65
CA LEU A 5 -8.10 22.28 -32.69
C LEU A 5 -6.64 21.80 -32.66
N PHE A 6 -5.71 22.70 -32.35
CA PHE A 6 -4.29 22.36 -32.15
C PHE A 6 -4.09 21.54 -30.88
N LEU A 7 -4.79 21.89 -29.78
CA LEU A 7 -4.81 21.10 -28.55
C LEU A 7 -5.41 19.70 -28.75
N LEU A 8 -6.50 19.58 -29.51
CA LEU A 8 -7.10 18.28 -29.85
C LEU A 8 -6.19 17.42 -30.73
N LEU A 9 -5.48 18.02 -31.68
CA LEU A 9 -4.55 17.29 -32.54
C LEU A 9 -3.30 16.81 -31.77
N LEU A 10 -2.83 17.58 -30.79
CA LEU A 10 -1.65 17.25 -29.98
C LEU A 10 -1.98 16.27 -28.84
N LEU A 11 -3.13 16.44 -28.17
CA LEU A 11 -3.54 15.62 -27.02
C LEU A 11 -4.42 14.43 -27.43
N GLY A 12 -5.03 14.46 -28.62
CA GLY A 12 -5.90 13.40 -29.12
C GLY A 12 -5.20 12.03 -29.15
N PRO A 13 -4.01 11.90 -29.77
CA PRO A 13 -3.33 10.60 -29.86
C PRO A 13 -2.97 10.00 -28.49
N ILE A 14 -2.50 10.83 -27.54
CA ILE A 14 -2.12 10.34 -26.21
C ILE A 14 -3.34 9.99 -25.35
N LEU A 15 -4.43 10.78 -25.45
CA LEU A 15 -5.68 10.51 -24.73
C LEU A 15 -6.40 9.29 -25.29
N ILE A 16 -6.42 9.12 -26.61
CA ILE A 16 -7.00 7.94 -27.27
C ILE A 16 -6.18 6.70 -26.91
N TRP A 17 -4.85 6.79 -26.96
CA TRP A 17 -3.97 5.68 -26.56
C TRP A 17 -4.20 5.27 -25.09
N LEU A 18 -4.19 6.24 -24.17
CA LEU A 18 -4.45 5.97 -22.75
C LEU A 18 -5.84 5.40 -22.54
N GLY A 19 -6.87 5.97 -23.19
CA GLY A 19 -8.23 5.47 -23.11
C GLY A 19 -8.34 4.03 -23.59
N VAL A 20 -7.86 3.72 -24.78
CA VAL A 20 -7.97 2.38 -25.38
C VAL A 20 -7.17 1.34 -24.58
N VAL A 21 -5.94 1.65 -24.17
CA VAL A 21 -5.11 0.69 -23.42
C VAL A 21 -5.65 0.50 -22.00
N TYR A 22 -6.01 1.58 -21.31
CA TYR A 22 -6.50 1.51 -19.93
C TYR A 22 -7.89 0.87 -19.87
N VAL A 23 -8.84 1.35 -20.69
CA VAL A 23 -10.20 0.78 -20.75
C VAL A 23 -10.14 -0.64 -21.30
N GLY A 24 -9.29 -0.93 -22.29
CA GLY A 24 -9.08 -2.28 -22.80
C GLY A 24 -8.52 -3.23 -21.74
N SER A 25 -7.56 -2.79 -20.93
CA SER A 25 -7.03 -3.56 -19.80
C SER A 25 -8.09 -3.78 -18.72
N LEU A 26 -8.82 -2.74 -18.32
CA LEU A 26 -9.92 -2.86 -17.36
C LEU A 26 -11.03 -3.79 -17.87
N PHE A 27 -11.38 -3.72 -19.16
CA PHE A 27 -12.36 -4.59 -19.76
C PHE A 27 -11.85 -6.03 -19.85
N SER A 28 -10.57 -6.24 -20.16
CA SER A 28 -9.94 -7.56 -20.12
C SER A 28 -9.92 -8.13 -18.71
N LEU A 29 -9.58 -7.32 -17.70
CA LEU A 29 -9.64 -7.71 -16.27
C LEU A 29 -11.06 -8.01 -15.82
N LEU A 30 -12.03 -7.24 -16.27
CA LEU A 30 -13.45 -7.45 -15.96
C LEU A 30 -13.95 -8.76 -16.61
N LEU A 31 -13.63 -8.99 -17.88
CA LEU A 31 -13.93 -10.27 -18.55
C LEU A 31 -13.22 -11.43 -17.86
N GLN A 32 -11.94 -11.29 -17.51
CA GLN A 32 -11.18 -12.29 -16.77
C GLN A 32 -11.74 -12.53 -15.37
N SER A 33 -12.32 -11.53 -14.70
CA SER A 33 -12.96 -11.69 -13.40
C SER A 33 -14.19 -12.63 -13.45
N PHE A 34 -14.76 -12.89 -14.63
CA PHE A 34 -15.81 -13.88 -14.84
C PHE A 34 -15.28 -15.28 -15.22
N PHE A 35 -13.97 -15.44 -15.45
CA PHE A 35 -13.33 -16.72 -15.76
C PHE A 35 -12.48 -17.20 -14.58
N SER A 36 -12.83 -18.36 -14.03
CA SER A 36 -12.10 -18.97 -12.91
C SER A 36 -10.72 -19.48 -13.35
N ILE A 37 -9.69 -19.16 -12.58
CA ILE A 37 -8.35 -19.74 -12.73
C ILE A 37 -8.20 -20.84 -11.68
N ASP A 38 -7.89 -22.05 -12.10
CA ASP A 38 -7.67 -23.18 -11.21
C ASP A 38 -6.31 -23.01 -10.50
N GLU A 39 -6.33 -22.76 -9.18
CA GLU A 39 -5.17 -22.40 -8.36
C GLU A 39 -4.05 -23.45 -8.35
N PHE A 40 -4.32 -24.68 -8.78
CA PHE A 40 -3.34 -25.76 -8.76
C PHE A 40 -2.58 -25.99 -10.08
N THR A 41 -3.10 -25.51 -11.21
CA THR A 41 -2.52 -25.84 -12.55
C THR A 41 -2.21 -24.63 -13.41
N GLY A 42 -2.69 -23.42 -13.07
CA GLY A 42 -2.40 -22.21 -13.85
C GLY A 42 -2.98 -22.25 -15.27
N LEU A 43 -3.92 -23.16 -15.55
CA LEU A 43 -4.60 -23.28 -16.84
C LEU A 43 -5.98 -22.63 -16.78
N ILE A 44 -6.32 -21.90 -17.85
CA ILE A 44 -7.60 -21.21 -18.03
C ILE A 44 -8.65 -22.25 -18.44
N VAL A 45 -9.38 -22.80 -17.48
CA VAL A 45 -10.54 -23.64 -17.76
C VAL A 45 -11.76 -22.74 -17.99
N LYS A 46 -12.23 -22.68 -19.25
CA LYS A 46 -13.41 -21.92 -19.68
C LYS A 46 -14.71 -22.58 -19.19
N GLU A 47 -15.00 -22.51 -17.90
CA GLU A 47 -16.33 -22.79 -17.37
C GLU A 47 -16.94 -21.51 -16.78
N PHE A 48 -18.12 -21.13 -17.28
CA PHE A 48 -18.93 -20.03 -16.77
C PHE A 48 -19.40 -20.39 -15.35
N THR A 49 -18.66 -19.95 -14.31
CA THR A 49 -18.97 -20.35 -12.92
C THR A 49 -19.25 -19.13 -12.03
N LEU A 50 -20.49 -19.05 -11.56
CA LEU A 50 -20.93 -18.14 -10.48
C LEU A 50 -20.42 -18.59 -9.09
N LYS A 51 -19.67 -19.70 -9.02
CA LYS A 51 -19.10 -20.24 -7.78
C LYS A 51 -18.01 -19.34 -7.19
N THR A 52 -17.24 -18.61 -7.99
CA THR A 52 -16.20 -17.69 -7.50
C THR A 52 -16.78 -16.55 -6.67
N HIS A 53 -17.95 -16.03 -7.04
CA HIS A 53 -18.66 -15.01 -6.25
C HIS A 53 -19.14 -15.55 -4.89
N ILE A 54 -19.43 -16.84 -4.78
CA ILE A 54 -19.83 -17.49 -3.52
C ILE A 54 -18.59 -17.87 -2.70
N SER A 55 -17.47 -18.24 -3.33
CA SER A 55 -16.18 -18.47 -2.65
C SER A 55 -15.59 -17.21 -2.02
N LEU A 56 -15.91 -16.00 -2.52
CA LEU A 56 -15.57 -14.74 -1.84
C LEU A 56 -16.25 -14.60 -0.46
N PHE A 57 -17.37 -15.27 -0.25
CA PHE A 57 -18.05 -15.37 1.06
C PHE A 57 -17.56 -16.56 1.91
N SER A 58 -16.58 -17.32 1.44
CA SER A 58 -15.89 -18.33 2.26
C SER A 58 -15.10 -17.62 3.39
N PRO A 59 -15.10 -18.15 4.63
CA PRO A 59 -14.54 -17.46 5.80
C PRO A 59 -13.11 -16.94 5.62
N SER A 60 -12.27 -17.67 4.86
CA SER A 60 -10.87 -17.29 4.61
C SER A 60 -10.71 -16.06 3.71
N ASN A 61 -11.59 -15.86 2.72
CA ASN A 61 -11.51 -14.71 1.82
C ASN A 61 -12.06 -13.44 2.50
N PHE A 62 -13.10 -13.60 3.32
CA PHE A 62 -13.67 -12.51 4.10
C PHE A 62 -12.68 -12.00 5.17
N ASP A 63 -11.90 -12.90 5.78
CA ASP A 63 -10.84 -12.51 6.72
C ASP A 63 -9.76 -11.65 6.06
N ILE A 64 -9.31 -12.01 4.85
CA ILE A 64 -8.34 -11.20 4.09
C ILE A 64 -8.92 -9.83 3.75
N ILE A 65 -10.18 -9.76 3.34
CA ILE A 65 -10.87 -8.49 3.04
C ILE A 65 -10.96 -7.62 4.30
N ILE A 66 -11.39 -8.17 5.43
CA ILE A 66 -11.47 -7.43 6.70
C ILE A 66 -10.10 -7.00 7.17
N ARG A 67 -9.09 -7.88 7.08
CA ARG A 67 -7.72 -7.57 7.50
C ARG A 67 -7.12 -6.45 6.65
N THR A 68 -7.26 -6.51 5.33
CA THR A 68 -6.77 -5.45 4.45
C THR A 68 -7.54 -4.13 4.62
N ALA A 69 -8.87 -4.18 4.76
CA ALA A 69 -9.70 -3.01 5.01
C ALA A 69 -9.40 -2.37 6.38
N SER A 70 -9.25 -3.18 7.44
CA SER A 70 -8.89 -2.70 8.77
C SER A 70 -7.49 -2.12 8.80
N MET A 71 -6.50 -2.76 8.15
CA MET A 71 -5.16 -2.19 7.98
C MET A 71 -5.21 -0.84 7.25
N ALA A 72 -5.93 -0.74 6.13
CA ALA A 72 -6.07 0.51 5.37
C ALA A 72 -6.76 1.60 6.20
N PHE A 73 -7.79 1.24 6.97
CA PHE A 73 -8.52 2.16 7.83
C PHE A 73 -7.65 2.67 8.99
N VAL A 74 -6.97 1.77 9.70
CA VAL A 74 -6.03 2.13 10.78
C VAL A 74 -4.91 3.02 10.24
N VAL A 75 -4.30 2.66 9.11
CA VAL A 75 -3.25 3.47 8.47
C VAL A 75 -3.77 4.86 8.09
N THR A 76 -5.00 4.95 7.58
CA THR A 76 -5.63 6.22 7.22
C THR A 76 -5.88 7.09 8.45
N ILE A 77 -6.41 6.53 9.54
CA ILE A 77 -6.63 7.28 10.79
C ILE A 77 -5.30 7.72 11.39
N VAL A 78 -4.34 6.82 11.54
CA VAL A 78 -3.04 7.13 12.14
C VAL A 78 -2.31 8.19 11.31
N SER A 79 -2.30 8.04 9.99
CA SER A 79 -1.70 9.05 9.11
C SER A 79 -2.42 10.39 9.20
N ALA A 80 -3.76 10.42 9.27
CA ALA A 80 -4.50 11.67 9.45
C ALA A 80 -4.19 12.33 10.80
N VAL A 81 -4.18 11.56 11.89
CA VAL A 81 -3.89 12.04 13.25
C VAL A 81 -2.46 12.59 13.37
N ILE A 82 -1.50 12.03 12.64
CA ILE A 82 -0.11 12.52 12.62
C ILE A 82 0.06 13.68 11.64
N ALA A 83 -0.51 13.60 10.45
CA ALA A 83 -0.35 14.61 9.41
C ALA A 83 -1.08 15.91 9.76
N PHE A 84 -2.25 15.84 10.39
CA PHE A 84 -3.05 17.01 10.75
C PHE A 84 -2.32 17.99 11.69
N PRO A 85 -1.73 17.57 12.83
CA PRO A 85 -0.99 18.48 13.71
C PRO A 85 0.27 19.02 13.02
N ILE A 86 0.97 18.21 12.21
CA ILE A 86 2.14 18.67 11.47
C ILE A 86 1.74 19.74 10.44
N ALA A 87 0.67 19.51 9.69
CA ALA A 87 0.13 20.47 8.71
C ALA A 87 -0.37 21.75 9.40
N PHE A 88 -1.08 21.62 10.51
CA PHE A 88 -1.55 22.76 11.31
C PHE A 88 -0.37 23.58 11.86
N TYR A 89 0.66 22.93 12.39
CA TYR A 89 1.86 23.61 12.90
C TYR A 89 2.66 24.30 11.78
N MET A 90 2.76 23.66 10.61
CA MET A 90 3.35 24.27 9.41
C MET A 90 2.56 25.45 8.88
N ALA A 91 1.23 25.45 9.01
CA ALA A 91 0.36 26.52 8.55
C ALA A 91 0.37 27.73 9.51
N MET A 92 0.37 27.47 10.81
CA MET A 92 0.13 28.49 11.83
C MET A 92 1.41 29.12 12.42
N TYR A 93 2.52 28.38 12.55
CA TYR A 93 3.69 28.78 13.38
C TYR A 93 5.01 28.92 12.63
N THR A 94 5.01 28.83 11.30
CA THR A 94 6.26 28.61 10.54
C THR A 94 6.70 29.82 9.71
N SER A 95 7.89 30.34 10.02
CA SER A 95 8.64 31.31 9.20
C SER A 95 9.09 30.69 7.87
N LYS A 96 9.30 31.49 6.81
CA LYS A 96 9.58 31.03 5.43
C LYS A 96 10.69 29.94 5.35
N LYS A 97 11.71 30.01 6.21
CA LYS A 97 12.84 29.05 6.24
C LYS A 97 12.44 27.69 6.83
N THR A 98 11.72 27.66 7.95
CA THR A 98 11.30 26.41 8.60
C THR A 98 10.28 25.66 7.73
N LYS A 99 9.47 26.37 6.95
CA LYS A 99 8.53 25.75 5.98
C LYS A 99 9.27 24.91 4.95
N ALA A 100 10.35 25.46 4.40
CA ALA A 100 11.17 24.78 3.41
C ALA A 100 11.79 23.49 3.96
N ILE A 101 12.27 23.50 5.21
CA ILE A 101 12.85 22.31 5.86
C ILE A 101 11.79 21.22 6.03
N PHE A 102 10.59 21.55 6.52
CA PHE A 102 9.51 20.56 6.64
C PHE A 102 9.08 20.01 5.28
N TYR A 103 8.96 20.85 4.24
CA TYR A 103 8.65 20.38 2.89
C TYR A 103 9.71 19.41 2.37
N VAL A 104 11.00 19.73 2.53
CA VAL A 104 12.08 18.83 2.12
C VAL A 104 12.02 17.54 2.92
N ALA A 105 11.82 17.59 4.24
CA ALA A 105 11.71 16.41 5.09
C ALA A 105 10.54 15.48 4.71
N VAL A 106 9.44 16.01 4.15
CA VAL A 106 8.31 15.22 3.65
C VAL A 106 8.54 14.71 2.22
N MET A 107 9.22 15.48 1.37
CA MET A 107 9.50 15.11 -0.02
C MET A 107 10.63 14.08 -0.15
N VAL A 108 11.67 14.14 0.70
CA VAL A 108 12.78 13.19 0.74
C VAL A 108 12.31 11.73 0.89
N PRO A 109 11.45 11.37 1.87
CA PRO A 109 10.96 10.01 1.98
C PRO A 109 10.06 9.64 0.81
N LEU A 110 9.33 10.57 0.18
CA LEU A 110 8.50 10.28 -0.99
C LEU A 110 9.35 9.83 -2.19
N TRP A 111 10.52 10.45 -2.39
CA TRP A 111 11.49 10.09 -3.44
C TRP A 111 12.24 8.78 -3.17
N SER A 112 12.21 8.26 -1.94
CA SER A 112 12.85 6.99 -1.60
C SER A 112 12.12 5.81 -2.23
N SER A 113 12.84 4.90 -2.90
CA SER A 113 12.28 3.68 -3.48
C SER A 113 11.52 2.84 -2.44
N TYR A 114 10.28 2.45 -2.76
CA TYR A 114 9.45 1.62 -1.87
C TYR A 114 10.18 0.36 -1.38
N LEU A 115 10.93 -0.30 -2.29
CA LEU A 115 11.73 -1.49 -1.96
C LEU A 115 12.75 -1.21 -0.86
N VAL A 116 13.47 -0.08 -0.94
CA VAL A 116 14.49 0.27 0.07
C VAL A 116 13.83 0.42 1.43
N ARG A 117 12.68 1.09 1.52
CA ARG A 117 11.95 1.22 2.80
C ARG A 117 11.56 -0.14 3.36
N VAL A 118 11.03 -1.04 2.52
CA VAL A 118 10.65 -2.41 2.96
C VAL A 118 11.87 -3.19 3.47
N TYR A 119 13.00 -3.13 2.75
CA TYR A 119 14.24 -3.80 3.18
C TYR A 119 14.82 -3.18 4.46
N SER A 120 14.78 -1.85 4.60
CA SER A 120 15.21 -1.16 5.82
C SER A 120 14.36 -1.59 7.02
N TRP A 121 13.02 -1.63 6.89
CA TRP A 121 12.16 -2.12 7.97
C TRP A 121 12.45 -3.58 8.32
N LYS A 122 12.60 -4.45 7.30
CA LYS A 122 12.96 -5.85 7.52
C LYS A 122 14.30 -6.00 8.24
N LEU A 123 15.29 -5.17 7.91
CA LEU A 123 16.60 -5.16 8.57
C LEU A 123 16.51 -4.65 10.00
N ILE A 124 15.75 -3.59 10.25
CA ILE A 124 15.55 -3.03 11.60
C ILE A 124 14.85 -4.05 12.50
N LEU A 125 13.83 -4.75 11.99
CA LEU A 125 13.08 -5.81 12.68
C LEU A 125 13.77 -7.18 12.66
N ALA A 126 14.93 -7.31 12.01
CA ALA A 126 15.68 -8.56 12.03
C ALA A 126 16.11 -8.90 13.47
N LYS A 127 16.26 -10.20 13.76
CA LYS A 127 16.65 -10.66 15.12
C LYS A 127 17.97 -10.06 15.60
N GLU A 128 18.89 -9.71 14.71
CA GLU A 128 20.14 -9.00 15.03
C GLU A 128 20.13 -7.54 14.52
N GLY A 129 18.94 -7.00 14.32
CA GLY A 129 18.73 -5.64 13.87
C GLY A 129 18.96 -4.62 14.98
N ILE A 130 18.93 -3.36 14.56
CA ILE A 130 19.08 -2.20 15.46
C ILE A 130 18.01 -2.19 16.57
N LEU A 131 16.82 -2.75 16.33
CA LEU A 131 15.80 -2.90 17.37
C LEU A 131 16.25 -3.83 18.50
N ASN A 132 16.79 -5.01 18.18
CA ASN A 132 17.20 -5.97 19.21
C ASN A 132 18.33 -5.40 20.06
N TRP A 133 19.31 -4.75 19.42
CA TRP A 133 20.39 -4.05 20.11
C TRP A 133 19.89 -2.91 21.03
N LEU A 134 18.90 -2.13 20.60
CA LEU A 134 18.33 -1.05 21.41
C LEU A 134 17.51 -1.60 22.60
N LEU A 135 16.83 -2.73 22.41
CA LEU A 135 16.05 -3.39 23.45
C LEU A 135 16.93 -4.07 24.51
N GLU A 136 18.03 -4.70 24.08
CA GLU A 136 19.10 -5.21 24.96
C GLU A 136 19.73 -4.06 25.76
N LEU A 137 20.02 -2.92 25.12
CA LEU A 137 20.58 -1.75 25.78
C LEU A 137 19.63 -1.18 26.86
N LEU A 138 18.32 -1.20 26.59
CA LEU A 138 17.28 -0.77 27.52
C LEU A 138 16.92 -1.84 28.57
N HIS A 139 17.53 -3.03 28.52
CA HIS A 139 17.24 -4.20 29.39
C HIS A 139 15.76 -4.61 29.38
N ILE A 140 15.06 -4.42 28.24
CA ILE A 140 13.64 -4.78 28.06
C ILE A 140 13.52 -6.19 27.46
N ASP A 141 14.60 -6.97 27.46
CA ASP A 141 14.66 -8.34 26.94
C ASP A 141 13.56 -9.25 27.51
N TRP A 142 13.21 -9.05 28.79
CA TRP A 142 12.15 -9.79 29.46
C TRP A 142 10.75 -9.58 28.84
N LEU A 143 10.47 -8.40 28.27
CA LEU A 143 9.20 -8.10 27.60
C LEU A 143 9.18 -8.73 26.19
N LEU A 144 10.34 -8.81 25.54
CA LEU A 144 10.49 -9.40 24.21
C LEU A 144 10.31 -10.92 24.29
N ASP A 145 10.89 -11.59 25.28
CA ASP A 145 10.67 -13.02 25.54
C ASP A 145 9.19 -13.32 25.83
N LEU A 146 8.52 -12.43 26.56
CA LEU A 146 7.09 -12.57 26.91
C LEU A 146 6.19 -12.38 25.67
N VAL A 147 6.52 -11.45 24.77
CA VAL A 147 5.80 -11.21 23.51
C VAL A 147 6.07 -12.30 22.47
N LEU A 148 7.30 -12.80 22.38
CA LEU A 148 7.68 -13.88 21.46
C LEU A 148 7.12 -15.24 21.88
N HIS A 149 6.86 -15.46 23.18
CA HIS A 149 6.16 -16.64 23.69
C HIS A 149 4.63 -16.59 23.48
N ILE A 150 4.06 -15.47 23.03
CA ILE A 150 2.64 -15.41 22.69
C ILE A 150 2.43 -16.20 21.39
N PRO A 151 1.63 -17.28 21.39
CA PRO A 151 1.49 -18.23 20.28
C PRO A 151 0.86 -17.65 19.00
N VAL A 152 0.59 -16.35 18.98
CA VAL A 152 0.03 -15.61 17.82
C VAL A 152 1.14 -15.10 16.88
N ILE A 153 2.38 -14.97 17.37
CA ILE A 153 3.52 -14.39 16.61
C ILE A 153 4.65 -15.41 16.42
N GLY A 154 4.86 -16.31 17.38
CA GLY A 154 5.71 -17.49 17.23
C GLY A 154 4.94 -18.61 16.53
N GLY A 155 5.06 -18.68 15.20
CA GLY A 155 4.37 -19.71 14.40
C GLY A 155 4.61 -21.13 14.91
N GLY A 156 3.51 -21.88 15.02
CA GLY A 156 3.49 -23.32 14.76
C GLY A 156 3.27 -23.58 13.28
#